data_AF-A0AAI9SXD0-F1
#
_entry.id   AF-A0AAI9SXD0-F1
#
_cell.length_a   1.000
_cell.length_b   1.000
_cell.length_c   1.000
_cell.angle_alpha   90.00
_cell.angle_beta   90.00
_cell.angle_gamma   90.00
#
_symmetry.space_group_name_H-M   'P 1'
#
loop_
_entity.id
_entity.type
_entity.pdbx_description
1 polymer ?
#
loop_
_entity_poly.entity_id
_entity_poly.type
_entity_poly.pdbx_seq_one_letter_code
_entity_poly.pdbx_strand_id
1 'polypeptide(L)'
;MKNTNQMWRLDLLEAKFESLPPRFAHTKKLIFATKRNTKLSKKLPETKEAASAEIFELKSQLFENKYHSGYKKLYRAIKKVTAHKTTVPKIFSDEEVLKQLITSRLVKSIGSSILVSKDLKTNPPKYIKSIIREIIIDKSNPNNPSQFFIANCRDSKEVNNFCSNLWNSKQIKPILNDIEWSFKMVRGNLSKNDIEERDLQTRKNLNGPRSEEEREHEQEGSDSDEGDSFDKYAEYDHLVLGSDQEDEEDDVLQSDVNYNEVTDEEPSEDESLEVDDEESDSETSSIDEPPKKKGKAEISNETVYNLPELASGYYSGGSDDEDEEDVDNDKVVRELTQPRKNRRGQRARQKIWAKKYGKEAKHILKHHERIKSEREIRQKEFEERERKRELKAKMLEEKQKPTGANTEPLGERKSTVTRTVHVEEKQIHPSWEAKKQAEAKMKNTKFQGKKITFE
;
A
#
# COMPACT_ATOMS: atom_id res chain seq x y z
N MET A 1 -14.41 -17.68 4.11
CA MET A 1 -13.10 -17.91 3.47
C MET A 1 -12.16 -16.76 3.85
N LYS A 2 -11.11 -17.03 4.63
CA LYS A 2 -10.11 -16.00 4.99
C LYS A 2 -9.46 -15.51 3.68
N ASN A 3 -9.54 -14.21 3.39
CA ASN A 3 -8.87 -13.57 2.24
C ASN A 3 -7.35 -13.62 2.43
N THR A 4 -6.76 -14.80 2.26
CA THR A 4 -5.30 -14.94 2.26
C THR A 4 -4.82 -14.52 0.88
N ASN A 5 -4.05 -13.43 0.83
CA ASN A 5 -3.42 -13.00 -0.41
C ASN A 5 -2.30 -13.99 -0.76
N GLN A 6 -2.62 -15.08 -1.45
CA GLN A 6 -1.69 -16.18 -1.75
C GLN A 6 -0.59 -15.81 -2.77
N MET A 7 -0.55 -14.57 -3.26
CA MET A 7 0.48 -14.10 -4.21
C MET A 7 1.90 -14.24 -3.66
N TRP A 8 2.11 -14.01 -2.35
CA TRP A 8 3.44 -14.15 -1.75
C TRP A 8 3.90 -15.61 -1.72
N ARG A 9 2.96 -16.56 -1.55
CA ARG A 9 3.25 -18.00 -1.57
C ARG A 9 3.62 -18.45 -2.98
N LEU A 10 2.87 -17.98 -3.99
CA LEU A 10 3.22 -18.20 -5.39
C LEU A 10 4.63 -17.67 -5.71
N ASP A 11 4.92 -16.43 -5.31
CA ASP A 11 6.23 -15.79 -5.53
C ASP A 11 7.37 -16.54 -4.84
N LEU A 12 7.15 -17.04 -3.62
CA LEU A 12 8.12 -17.84 -2.88
C LEU A 12 8.42 -19.18 -3.58
N LEU A 13 7.39 -19.88 -4.06
CA LEU A 13 7.54 -21.15 -4.76
C LEU A 13 8.28 -20.97 -6.09
N GLU A 14 7.90 -19.98 -6.88
CA GLU A 14 8.57 -19.66 -8.14
C GLU A 14 10.04 -19.27 -7.93
N ALA A 15 10.32 -18.41 -6.95
CA ALA A 15 11.70 -17.98 -6.69
C ALA A 15 12.58 -19.13 -6.16
N LYS A 16 12.01 -20.06 -5.40
CA LYS A 16 12.73 -21.23 -4.86
C LYS A 16 12.96 -22.33 -5.92
N PHE A 17 11.93 -22.69 -6.69
CA PHE A 17 11.96 -23.88 -7.57
C PHE A 17 12.17 -23.58 -9.06
N GLU A 18 11.77 -22.40 -9.53
CA GLU A 18 11.95 -21.95 -10.92
C GLU A 18 13.09 -20.92 -11.06
N SER A 19 13.73 -20.54 -9.94
CA SER A 19 14.82 -19.55 -9.87
C SER A 19 14.45 -18.19 -10.48
N LEU A 20 13.16 -17.84 -10.44
CA LEU A 20 12.67 -16.54 -10.90
C LEU A 20 13.06 -15.42 -9.91
N PRO A 21 13.29 -14.18 -10.39
CA PRO A 21 13.55 -13.06 -9.50
C PRO A 21 12.32 -12.81 -8.62
N PRO A 22 12.47 -12.75 -7.29
CA PRO A 22 11.36 -12.55 -6.37
C PRO A 22 10.73 -11.17 -6.59
N ARG A 23 9.39 -11.15 -6.70
CA ARG A 23 8.60 -9.96 -6.98
C ARG A 23 8.48 -9.07 -5.74
N PHE A 24 8.41 -9.66 -4.55
CA PHE A 24 8.29 -8.93 -3.28
C PHE A 24 9.58 -8.96 -2.47
N ALA A 25 9.89 -7.84 -1.80
CA ALA A 25 11.04 -7.76 -0.88
C ALA A 25 10.93 -8.76 0.29
N HIS A 26 9.71 -9.00 0.79
CA HIS A 26 9.48 -9.99 1.83
C HIS A 26 9.81 -11.41 1.36
N THR A 27 9.55 -11.75 0.10
CA THR A 27 9.92 -13.05 -0.48
C THR A 27 11.43 -13.26 -0.47
N LYS A 28 12.22 -12.24 -0.77
CA LYS A 28 13.70 -12.30 -0.63
C LYS A 28 14.10 -12.69 0.79
N LYS A 29 13.53 -12.01 1.79
CA LYS A 29 13.78 -12.31 3.22
C LYS A 29 13.39 -13.74 3.57
N LEU A 30 12.22 -14.20 3.10
CA LEU A 30 11.75 -15.57 3.33
C LEU A 30 12.68 -16.61 2.69
N ILE A 31 13.18 -16.38 1.48
CA ILE A 31 14.14 -17.30 0.83
C ILE A 31 15.41 -17.41 1.67
N PHE A 32 15.97 -16.30 2.16
CA PHE A 32 17.12 -16.35 3.07
C PHE A 32 16.79 -17.08 4.38
N ALA A 33 15.61 -16.84 4.97
CA ALA A 33 15.17 -17.50 6.18
C ALA A 33 14.97 -19.02 5.98
N THR A 34 14.46 -19.47 4.83
CA THR A 34 14.27 -20.92 4.56
C THR A 34 15.58 -21.71 4.56
N LYS A 35 16.73 -21.05 4.32
CA LYS A 35 18.04 -21.71 4.39
C LYS A 35 18.49 -21.97 5.84
N ARG A 36 18.00 -21.17 6.80
CA ARG A 36 18.40 -21.23 8.21
C ARG A 36 17.32 -21.86 9.10
N ASN A 37 16.05 -21.75 8.73
CA ASN A 37 14.91 -22.19 9.54
C ASN A 37 14.27 -23.48 8.98
N THR A 38 14.46 -24.58 9.70
CA THR A 38 13.95 -25.91 9.35
C THR A 38 12.43 -26.06 9.49
N LYS A 39 11.75 -25.20 10.27
CA LYS A 39 10.28 -25.22 10.39
C LYS A 39 9.62 -24.65 9.13
N LEU A 40 10.23 -23.63 8.52
CA LEU A 40 9.71 -23.00 7.31
C LEU A 40 9.93 -23.87 6.07
N SER A 41 11.05 -24.60 6.00
CA SER A 41 11.30 -25.56 4.91
C SER A 41 10.30 -26.71 4.90
N LYS A 42 9.87 -27.21 6.07
CA LYS A 42 8.83 -28.26 6.21
C LYS A 42 7.45 -27.86 5.68
N LYS A 43 7.11 -26.56 5.64
CA LYS A 43 5.82 -26.05 5.11
C LYS A 43 5.82 -25.88 3.60
N LEU A 44 6.98 -26.04 2.96
CA LEU A 44 7.15 -25.96 1.52
C LEU A 44 7.21 -27.37 0.94
N PRO A 45 6.74 -27.57 -0.30
CA PRO A 45 6.92 -28.84 -0.99
C PRO A 45 8.40 -29.22 -1.05
N GLU A 46 8.71 -30.51 -0.89
CA GLU A 46 10.08 -31.01 -0.94
C GLU A 46 10.53 -31.30 -2.38
N THR A 47 9.61 -31.77 -3.22
CA THR A 47 9.88 -32.11 -4.62
C THR A 47 9.53 -30.95 -5.56
N LYS A 48 10.31 -30.81 -6.64
CA LYS A 48 10.05 -29.83 -7.69
C LYS A 48 8.71 -30.07 -8.39
N GLU A 49 8.30 -31.34 -8.52
CA GLU A 49 7.04 -31.72 -9.14
C GLU A 49 5.84 -31.27 -8.30
N ALA A 50 5.85 -31.55 -6.99
CA ALA A 50 4.80 -31.07 -6.08
C ALA A 50 4.72 -29.54 -6.06
N ALA A 51 5.87 -28.87 -6.06
CA ALA A 51 5.93 -27.41 -6.18
C ALA A 51 5.32 -26.90 -7.50
N SER A 52 5.58 -27.58 -8.61
CA SER A 52 5.03 -27.20 -9.93
C SER A 52 3.51 -27.36 -10.00
N ALA A 53 2.96 -28.40 -9.38
CA ALA A 53 1.52 -28.62 -9.28
C ALA A 53 0.86 -27.53 -8.42
N GLU A 54 1.46 -27.20 -7.28
CA GLU A 54 0.97 -26.13 -6.40
C GLU A 54 1.06 -24.74 -7.07
N ILE A 55 2.18 -24.44 -7.76
CA ILE A 55 2.34 -23.21 -8.55
C ILE A 55 1.24 -23.12 -9.62
N PHE A 56 0.95 -24.23 -10.30
CA PHE A 56 -0.10 -24.27 -11.32
C PHE A 56 -1.47 -23.96 -10.74
N GLU A 57 -1.84 -24.60 -9.63
CA GLU A 57 -3.11 -24.39 -8.94
C GLU A 57 -3.26 -22.93 -8.47
N LEU A 58 -2.23 -22.41 -7.79
CA LEU A 58 -2.20 -21.03 -7.32
C LEU A 58 -2.29 -20.04 -8.49
N LYS A 59 -1.56 -20.26 -9.59
CA LYS A 59 -1.65 -19.43 -10.80
C LYS A 59 -3.05 -19.44 -11.39
N SER A 60 -3.67 -20.61 -11.46
CA SER A 60 -5.03 -20.76 -12.01
C SER A 60 -6.04 -19.99 -11.16
N GLN A 61 -6.05 -20.21 -9.84
CA GLN A 61 -6.96 -19.51 -8.93
C GLN A 61 -6.73 -17.99 -8.92
N LEU A 62 -5.48 -17.55 -8.87
CA LEU A 62 -5.13 -16.13 -8.90
C LEU A 62 -5.54 -15.49 -10.23
N PHE A 63 -5.28 -16.15 -11.36
CA PHE A 63 -5.70 -15.69 -12.67
C PHE A 63 -7.21 -15.50 -12.74
N GLU A 64 -8.01 -16.50 -12.33
CA GLU A 64 -9.47 -16.41 -12.34
C GLU A 64 -9.97 -15.25 -11.46
N ASN A 65 -9.41 -15.10 -10.26
CA ASN A 65 -9.74 -14.00 -9.36
C ASN A 65 -9.40 -12.63 -9.96
N LYS A 66 -8.22 -12.47 -10.57
CA LYS A 66 -7.83 -11.22 -11.23
C LYS A 66 -8.69 -10.93 -12.46
N TYR A 67 -8.97 -11.95 -13.28
CA TYR A 67 -9.82 -11.84 -14.45
C TYR A 67 -11.25 -11.40 -14.06
N HIS A 68 -11.88 -12.09 -13.11
CA HIS A 68 -13.22 -11.77 -12.62
C HIS A 68 -13.29 -10.37 -12.00
N SER A 69 -12.28 -10.01 -11.19
CA SER A 69 -12.19 -8.67 -10.61
C SER A 69 -12.05 -7.60 -11.70
N GLY A 70 -11.18 -7.83 -12.69
CA GLY A 70 -10.99 -6.93 -13.82
C GLY A 70 -12.26 -6.76 -14.65
N TYR A 71 -12.94 -7.88 -14.95
CA TYR A 71 -14.23 -7.90 -15.64
C TYR A 71 -15.28 -7.07 -14.89
N LYS A 72 -15.49 -7.33 -13.59
CA LYS A 72 -16.46 -6.58 -12.78
C LYS A 72 -16.15 -5.08 -12.72
N LYS A 73 -14.86 -4.70 -12.59
CA LYS A 73 -14.44 -3.30 -12.56
C LYS A 73 -14.73 -2.60 -13.89
N LEU A 74 -14.36 -3.22 -15.01
CA LEU A 74 -14.64 -2.70 -16.35
C LEU A 74 -16.14 -2.60 -16.62
N TYR A 75 -16.89 -3.66 -16.31
CA TYR A 75 -18.34 -3.68 -16.50
C TYR A 75 -19.01 -2.53 -15.75
N ARG A 76 -18.67 -2.33 -14.47
CA ARG A 76 -19.19 -1.21 -13.67
C ARG A 76 -18.80 0.15 -14.25
N ALA A 77 -17.55 0.31 -14.70
CA ALA A 77 -17.08 1.57 -15.27
C ALA A 77 -17.76 1.89 -16.61
N ILE A 78 -17.87 0.90 -17.50
CA ILE A 78 -18.49 1.10 -18.82
C ILE A 78 -19.99 1.30 -18.68
N LYS A 79 -20.68 0.53 -17.83
CA LYS A 79 -22.12 0.71 -17.57
C LYS A 79 -22.45 2.12 -17.07
N LYS A 80 -21.57 2.71 -16.25
CA LYS A 80 -21.70 4.13 -15.86
C LYS A 80 -21.52 5.06 -17.05
N VAL A 81 -20.53 4.82 -17.91
CA VAL A 81 -20.29 5.65 -19.09
C VAL A 81 -21.43 5.55 -20.10
N THR A 82 -22.01 4.37 -20.30
CA THR A 82 -23.11 4.16 -21.24
C THR A 82 -24.45 4.69 -20.73
N ALA A 83 -24.68 4.70 -19.41
CA ALA A 83 -25.90 5.24 -18.81
C ALA A 83 -25.99 6.78 -18.85
N HIS A 84 -24.85 7.49 -18.82
CA HIS A 84 -24.83 8.94 -18.62
C HIS A 84 -24.52 9.78 -19.87
N LYS A 85 -24.14 9.17 -21.00
CA LYS A 85 -23.71 9.91 -22.20
C LYS A 85 -24.74 9.86 -23.31
N THR A 86 -25.08 11.02 -23.85
CA THR A 86 -25.96 11.21 -25.03
C THR A 86 -25.32 10.74 -26.34
N THR A 87 -24.01 10.52 -26.37
CA THR A 87 -23.21 10.18 -27.57
C THR A 87 -22.88 8.69 -27.71
N VAL A 88 -23.62 7.82 -27.01
CA VAL A 88 -23.38 6.36 -27.03
C VAL A 88 -24.09 5.75 -28.24
N PRO A 89 -23.39 5.01 -29.11
CA PRO A 89 -24.03 4.27 -30.20
C PRO A 89 -25.07 3.27 -29.66
N LYS A 90 -26.23 3.17 -30.32
CA LYS A 90 -27.38 2.33 -29.89
C LYS A 90 -27.02 0.86 -29.65
N ILE A 91 -26.01 0.34 -30.36
CA ILE A 91 -25.55 -1.05 -30.23
C ILE A 91 -25.04 -1.39 -28.82
N PHE A 92 -24.63 -0.40 -28.03
CA PHE A 92 -24.17 -0.60 -26.66
C PHE A 92 -25.29 -0.59 -25.61
N SER A 93 -26.55 -0.47 -26.04
CA SER A 93 -27.72 -0.74 -25.22
C SER A 93 -27.89 -2.24 -24.95
N ASP A 94 -27.42 -3.09 -25.88
CA ASP A 94 -27.48 -4.55 -25.72
C ASP A 94 -26.44 -5.04 -24.72
N GLU A 95 -26.89 -5.75 -23.68
CA GLU A 95 -26.00 -6.27 -22.65
C GLU A 95 -25.02 -7.31 -23.21
N GLU A 96 -25.39 -8.06 -24.25
CA GLU A 96 -24.51 -9.06 -24.89
C GLU A 96 -23.33 -8.41 -25.60
N VAL A 97 -23.57 -7.34 -26.37
CA VAL A 97 -22.52 -6.57 -27.04
C VAL A 97 -21.57 -5.95 -26.03
N LEU A 98 -22.08 -5.49 -24.89
CA LEU A 98 -21.25 -4.99 -23.80
C LEU A 98 -20.38 -6.09 -23.18
N LYS A 99 -20.92 -7.30 -22.97
CA LYS A 99 -20.15 -8.47 -22.50
C LYS A 99 -19.05 -8.84 -23.51
N GLN A 100 -19.36 -8.86 -24.80
CA GLN A 100 -18.40 -9.12 -25.89
C GLN A 100 -17.30 -8.04 -25.96
N LEU A 101 -17.65 -6.76 -25.79
CA LEU A 101 -16.69 -5.64 -25.76
C LEU A 101 -15.69 -5.79 -24.61
N ILE A 102 -16.16 -6.16 -23.42
CA ILE A 102 -15.32 -6.30 -22.23
C ILE A 102 -14.42 -7.54 -22.36
N THR A 103 -14.99 -8.67 -22.75
CA THR A 103 -14.23 -9.92 -22.92
C THR A 103 -13.16 -9.78 -24.00
N SER A 104 -13.49 -9.21 -25.15
CA SER A 104 -12.52 -8.95 -26.22
C SER A 104 -11.39 -8.02 -25.78
N ARG A 105 -11.70 -6.98 -24.98
CA ARG A 105 -10.66 -6.09 -24.42
C ARG A 105 -9.78 -6.82 -23.41
N LEU A 106 -10.34 -7.63 -22.52
CA LEU A 106 -9.57 -8.42 -21.55
C LEU A 106 -8.68 -9.46 -22.23
N VAL A 107 -9.18 -10.15 -23.26
CA VAL A 107 -8.40 -11.09 -24.08
C VAL A 107 -7.24 -10.36 -24.76
N LYS A 108 -7.47 -9.14 -25.28
CA LYS A 108 -6.39 -8.30 -25.81
C LYS A 108 -5.34 -7.93 -24.75
N SER A 109 -5.76 -7.61 -23.53
CA SER A 109 -4.85 -7.33 -22.41
C SER A 109 -4.09 -8.57 -21.93
N ILE A 110 -4.69 -9.77 -21.99
CA ILE A 110 -3.98 -11.04 -21.75
C ILE A 110 -2.92 -11.28 -22.83
N GLY A 111 -3.27 -10.99 -24.09
CA GLY A 111 -2.35 -11.09 -25.22
C GLY A 111 -1.12 -10.19 -25.10
N SER A 112 -1.25 -9.00 -24.52
CA SER A 112 -0.12 -8.08 -24.30
C SER A 112 0.68 -8.38 -23.02
N SER A 113 0.01 -8.82 -21.95
CA SER A 113 0.66 -9.02 -20.64
C SER A 113 1.24 -10.42 -20.43
N ILE A 114 0.53 -11.47 -20.87
CA ILE A 114 0.90 -12.86 -20.62
C ILE A 114 1.50 -13.51 -21.89
N LEU A 115 0.87 -13.32 -23.05
CA LEU A 115 1.23 -14.01 -24.31
C LEU A 115 2.26 -13.22 -25.14
N VAL A 116 3.41 -12.94 -24.54
CA VAL A 116 4.44 -12.09 -25.17
C VAL A 116 5.08 -12.76 -26.40
N SER A 117 5.30 -14.08 -26.37
CA SER A 117 5.85 -14.84 -27.50
C SER A 117 4.76 -15.30 -28.48
N LYS A 118 5.14 -15.54 -29.73
CA LYS A 118 4.27 -16.13 -30.76
C LYS A 118 3.80 -17.54 -30.36
N ASP A 119 4.67 -18.32 -29.73
CA ASP A 119 4.35 -19.70 -29.30
C ASP A 119 3.30 -19.74 -28.20
N LEU A 120 3.29 -18.72 -27.33
CA LEU A 120 2.27 -18.59 -26.29
C LEU A 120 0.90 -18.21 -26.87
N LYS A 121 0.86 -17.60 -28.07
CA LYS A 121 -0.40 -17.26 -28.73
C LYS A 121 -1.03 -18.46 -29.41
N THR A 122 -0.22 -19.40 -29.90
CA THR A 122 -0.71 -20.67 -30.45
C THR A 122 -1.08 -21.66 -29.34
N ASN A 123 -0.25 -21.72 -28.29
CA ASN A 123 -0.44 -22.59 -27.13
C ASN A 123 -0.48 -21.76 -25.83
N PRO A 124 -1.65 -21.19 -25.47
CA PRO A 124 -1.77 -20.40 -24.25
C PRO A 124 -1.52 -21.24 -22.99
N PRO A 125 -0.92 -20.67 -21.93
CA PRO A 125 -0.63 -21.39 -20.70
C PRO A 125 -1.85 -22.10 -20.09
N LYS A 126 -1.64 -23.31 -19.59
CA LYS A 126 -2.71 -24.17 -19.05
C LYS A 126 -3.44 -23.55 -17.85
N TYR A 127 -2.81 -22.63 -17.11
CA TYR A 127 -3.42 -21.97 -15.94
C TYR A 127 -4.47 -20.91 -16.34
N ILE A 128 -4.51 -20.50 -17.61
CA ILE A 128 -5.58 -19.66 -18.14
C ILE A 128 -6.82 -20.53 -18.32
N LYS A 129 -7.99 -20.10 -17.85
CA LYS A 129 -9.26 -20.84 -17.98
C LYS A 129 -9.55 -21.31 -19.42
N SER A 130 -10.07 -22.54 -19.58
CA SER A 130 -10.34 -23.18 -20.89
C SER A 130 -11.11 -22.29 -21.86
N ILE A 131 -12.23 -21.73 -21.41
CA ILE A 131 -13.10 -20.84 -22.20
C ILE A 131 -12.30 -19.66 -22.78
N ILE A 132 -11.38 -19.08 -21.99
CA ILE A 132 -10.57 -17.94 -22.43
C ILE A 132 -9.52 -18.39 -23.45
N ARG A 133 -8.92 -19.57 -23.26
CA ARG A 133 -7.97 -20.16 -24.23
C ARG A 133 -8.63 -20.43 -25.57
N GLU A 134 -9.86 -20.95 -25.56
CA GLU A 134 -10.67 -21.16 -26.76
C GLU A 134 -10.91 -19.86 -27.51
N ILE A 135 -11.30 -18.77 -26.82
CA ILE A 135 -11.48 -17.44 -27.44
C ILE A 135 -10.17 -16.90 -28.04
N ILE A 136 -9.02 -17.19 -27.42
CA ILE A 136 -7.69 -16.75 -27.93
C ILE A 136 -7.33 -17.48 -29.23
N ILE A 137 -7.58 -18.79 -29.29
CA ILE A 137 -7.21 -19.65 -30.42
C ILE A 137 -8.22 -19.48 -31.57
N ASP A 138 -9.51 -19.51 -31.25
CA ASP A 138 -10.59 -19.38 -32.22
C ASP A 138 -10.81 -17.91 -32.61
N LYS A 139 -10.35 -17.60 -33.82
CA LYS A 139 -10.52 -16.27 -34.43
C LYS A 139 -11.95 -16.00 -34.89
N SER A 140 -12.78 -17.02 -35.02
CA SER A 140 -14.19 -16.89 -35.44
C SER A 140 -15.11 -16.54 -34.26
N ASN A 141 -14.65 -16.72 -33.02
CA ASN A 141 -15.46 -16.47 -31.84
C ASN A 141 -15.86 -14.97 -31.74
N PRO A 142 -17.13 -14.63 -31.50
CA PRO A 142 -17.58 -13.24 -31.35
C PRO A 142 -16.82 -12.45 -30.26
N ASN A 143 -16.36 -13.14 -29.21
CA ASN A 143 -15.61 -12.52 -28.11
C ASN A 143 -14.13 -12.28 -28.45
N ASN A 144 -13.64 -12.78 -29.59
CA ASN A 144 -12.27 -12.53 -30.01
C ASN A 144 -12.10 -11.05 -30.40
N PRO A 145 -11.00 -10.38 -30.02
CA PRO A 145 -10.79 -8.95 -30.31
C PRO A 145 -10.79 -8.61 -31.81
N SER A 146 -10.31 -9.51 -32.67
CA SER A 146 -10.34 -9.30 -34.12
C SER A 146 -11.76 -9.42 -34.66
N GLN A 147 -12.49 -10.45 -34.24
CA GLN A 147 -13.86 -10.68 -34.70
C GLN A 147 -14.82 -9.61 -34.22
N PHE A 148 -14.73 -9.21 -32.94
CA PHE A 148 -15.52 -8.10 -32.40
C PHE A 148 -15.30 -6.80 -33.20
N PHE A 149 -14.04 -6.51 -33.55
CA PHE A 149 -13.73 -5.33 -34.35
C PHE A 149 -14.32 -5.42 -35.76
N ILE A 150 -14.19 -6.58 -36.43
CA ILE A 150 -14.74 -6.80 -37.77
C ILE A 150 -16.27 -6.67 -37.77
N ALA A 151 -16.95 -7.27 -36.78
CA ALA A 151 -18.41 -7.28 -36.70
C ALA A 151 -19.00 -5.91 -36.36
N ASN A 152 -18.40 -5.18 -35.40
CA ASN A 152 -19.04 -4.00 -34.81
C ASN A 152 -18.35 -2.67 -35.14
N CYS A 153 -17.04 -2.66 -35.37
CA CYS A 153 -16.24 -1.42 -35.48
C CYS A 153 -15.73 -1.11 -36.89
N ARG A 154 -15.61 -2.11 -37.78
CA ARG A 154 -15.00 -1.92 -39.11
C ARG A 154 -15.81 -0.97 -39.99
N ASP A 155 -17.13 -1.19 -40.03
CA ASP A 155 -18.01 -0.46 -40.95
C ASP A 155 -18.61 0.80 -40.28
N SER A 156 -18.71 0.82 -38.95
CA SER A 156 -19.23 1.96 -38.19
C SER A 156 -18.11 2.83 -37.61
N LYS A 157 -17.87 3.97 -38.24
CA LYS A 157 -16.91 4.99 -37.77
C LYS A 157 -17.31 5.54 -36.39
N GLU A 158 -18.62 5.67 -36.13
CA GLU A 158 -19.15 6.13 -34.85
C GLU A 158 -18.79 5.17 -33.70
N VAL A 159 -19.02 3.87 -33.90
CA VAL A 159 -18.70 2.82 -32.93
C VAL A 159 -17.20 2.74 -32.69
N ASN A 160 -16.39 2.79 -33.75
CA ASN A 160 -14.94 2.76 -33.63
C ASN A 160 -14.37 3.95 -32.84
N ASN A 161 -14.87 5.16 -33.13
CA ASN A 161 -14.50 6.38 -32.40
C ASN A 161 -14.92 6.31 -30.94
N PHE A 162 -16.15 5.83 -30.67
CA PHE A 162 -16.64 5.64 -29.31
C PHE A 162 -15.76 4.66 -28.53
N CYS A 163 -15.48 3.47 -29.08
CA CYS A 163 -14.61 2.47 -28.46
C CYS A 163 -13.20 3.04 -28.18
N SER A 164 -12.62 3.73 -29.15
CA SER A 164 -11.29 4.34 -29.01
C SER A 164 -11.25 5.40 -27.90
N ASN A 165 -12.29 6.23 -27.81
CA ASN A 165 -12.43 7.24 -26.75
C ASN A 165 -12.75 6.61 -25.38
N LEU A 166 -13.53 5.52 -25.36
CA LEU A 166 -13.89 4.78 -24.14
C LEU A 166 -12.63 4.25 -23.45
N TRP A 167 -11.77 3.55 -24.18
CA TRP A 167 -10.54 2.96 -23.63
C TRP A 167 -9.49 3.99 -23.21
N ASN A 168 -9.49 5.16 -23.84
CA ASN A 168 -8.59 6.27 -23.49
C ASN A 168 -9.17 7.23 -22.44
N SER A 169 -10.40 6.99 -21.98
CA SER A 169 -11.02 7.84 -20.97
C SER A 169 -10.24 7.83 -19.65
N LYS A 170 -10.23 8.98 -18.95
CA LYS A 170 -9.55 9.15 -17.65
C LYS A 170 -10.01 8.15 -16.58
N GLN A 171 -11.23 7.61 -16.71
CA GLN A 171 -11.78 6.64 -15.76
C GLN A 171 -11.37 5.20 -16.11
N ILE A 172 -11.37 4.83 -17.39
CA ILE A 172 -11.17 3.43 -17.81
C ILE A 172 -9.69 3.10 -18.05
N LYS A 173 -8.91 4.04 -18.59
CA LYS A 173 -7.47 3.85 -18.84
C LYS A 173 -6.67 3.40 -17.60
N PRO A 174 -6.79 4.05 -16.42
CA PRO A 174 -6.08 3.58 -15.23
C PRO A 174 -6.55 2.20 -14.76
N ILE A 175 -7.84 1.90 -14.88
CA ILE A 175 -8.39 0.56 -14.55
C ILE A 175 -7.76 -0.50 -15.46
N LEU A 176 -7.64 -0.23 -16.77
CA LEU A 176 -6.99 -1.14 -17.72
C LEU A 176 -5.52 -1.36 -17.38
N ASN A 177 -4.78 -0.29 -17.05
CA ASN A 177 -3.37 -0.41 -16.67
C ASN A 177 -3.20 -1.27 -15.40
N ASP A 178 -4.08 -1.10 -14.41
CA ASP A 178 -4.05 -1.93 -13.19
C ASP A 178 -4.41 -3.39 -13.47
N ILE A 179 -5.32 -3.66 -14.42
CA ILE A 179 -5.66 -5.02 -14.86
C ILE A 179 -4.47 -5.65 -15.58
N GLU A 180 -3.86 -4.96 -16.53
CA GLU A 180 -2.67 -5.44 -17.26
C GLU A 180 -1.51 -5.71 -16.30
N TRP A 181 -1.28 -4.81 -15.33
CA TRP A 181 -0.31 -5.04 -14.25
C TRP A 181 -0.65 -6.28 -13.44
N SER A 182 -1.92 -6.49 -13.08
CA SER A 182 -2.33 -7.68 -12.33
C SER A 182 -2.08 -8.99 -13.10
N PHE A 183 -2.21 -8.98 -14.43
CA PHE A 183 -1.86 -10.12 -15.27
C PHE A 183 -0.35 -10.32 -15.38
N LYS A 184 0.44 -9.25 -15.53
CA LYS A 184 1.91 -9.33 -15.45
C LYS A 184 2.36 -9.91 -14.10
N MET A 185 1.72 -9.49 -13.01
CA MET A 185 1.97 -10.04 -11.67
C MET A 185 1.63 -11.53 -11.58
N VAL A 186 0.58 -12.04 -12.25
CA VAL A 186 0.28 -13.49 -12.24
C VAL A 186 1.25 -14.27 -13.12
N ARG A 187 1.62 -13.73 -14.30
CA ARG A 187 2.62 -14.32 -15.20
C ARG A 187 3.95 -14.56 -14.48
N GLY A 188 4.37 -13.55 -13.72
CA GLY A 188 5.67 -13.52 -13.09
C GLY A 188 6.75 -12.94 -13.95
N ASN A 189 7.99 -13.40 -13.72
CA ASN A 189 9.20 -13.05 -14.45
C ASN A 189 9.24 -11.57 -14.91
N LEU A 190 8.98 -10.66 -13.96
CA LEU A 190 8.86 -9.24 -14.25
C LEU A 190 10.21 -8.70 -14.70
N SER A 191 10.23 -8.04 -15.85
CA SER A 191 11.43 -7.34 -16.31
C SER A 191 11.65 -6.08 -15.47
N LYS A 192 12.91 -5.62 -15.37
CA LYS A 192 13.21 -4.31 -14.77
C LYS A 192 12.40 -3.19 -15.44
N ASN A 193 12.30 -3.25 -16.77
CA ASN A 193 11.51 -2.32 -17.56
C ASN A 193 10.01 -2.34 -17.18
N ASP A 194 9.45 -3.52 -16.88
CA ASP A 194 8.04 -3.63 -16.47
C ASP A 194 7.78 -2.91 -15.13
N ILE A 195 8.74 -3.00 -14.21
CA ILE A 195 8.68 -2.36 -12.89
C ILE A 195 8.84 -0.84 -13.04
N GLU A 196 9.83 -0.39 -13.82
CA GLU A 196 10.06 1.03 -14.11
C GLU A 196 8.85 1.68 -14.81
N GLU A 197 8.24 0.99 -15.79
CA GLU A 197 7.01 1.44 -16.43
C GLU A 197 5.86 1.60 -15.43
N ARG A 198 5.72 0.65 -14.49
CA ARG A 198 4.70 0.73 -13.44
C ARG A 198 4.95 1.91 -12.51
N ASP A 199 6.20 2.14 -12.12
CA ASP A 199 6.59 3.25 -11.25
C ASP A 199 6.37 4.61 -11.92
N LEU A 200 6.67 4.73 -13.21
CA LEU A 200 6.37 5.92 -14.00
C LEU A 200 4.85 6.18 -14.07
N GLN A 201 4.05 5.12 -14.25
CA GLN A 201 2.60 5.24 -14.29
C GLN A 201 1.99 5.61 -12.93
N THR A 202 2.48 5.03 -11.83
CA THR A 202 2.00 5.37 -10.48
C THR A 202 2.42 6.78 -10.10
N ARG A 203 3.66 7.20 -10.39
CA ARG A 203 4.14 8.58 -10.18
C ARG A 203 3.30 9.59 -10.96
N LYS A 204 3.01 9.34 -12.23
CA LYS A 204 2.16 10.22 -13.07
C LYS A 204 0.73 10.36 -12.52
N ASN A 205 0.20 9.31 -11.91
CA ASN A 205 -1.12 9.33 -11.27
C ASN A 205 -1.11 10.02 -9.89
N LEU A 206 0.06 10.15 -9.26
CA LEU A 206 0.28 10.68 -7.90
C LEU A 206 0.71 12.16 -7.86
N ASN A 207 0.74 12.89 -8.98
CA ASN A 207 1.07 14.33 -9.01
C ASN A 207 0.00 15.21 -8.32
N GLY A 208 -0.12 15.08 -7.00
CA GLY A 208 -0.18 16.17 -6.03
C GLY A 208 1.14 16.19 -5.25
N PRO A 209 1.57 17.31 -4.65
CA PRO A 209 2.92 17.45 -4.12
C PRO A 209 3.11 16.50 -2.93
N ARG A 210 3.94 15.48 -3.09
CA ARG A 210 4.46 14.67 -1.99
C ARG A 210 5.99 14.73 -2.10
N SER A 211 6.61 15.27 -1.05
CA SER A 211 8.04 15.57 -1.00
C SER A 211 8.90 14.32 -1.26
N GLU A 212 10.02 14.55 -1.93
CA GLU A 212 11.01 13.54 -2.33
C GLU A 212 11.78 12.91 -1.16
N GLU A 213 11.57 13.39 0.08
CA GLU A 213 12.30 12.97 1.28
C GLU A 213 11.91 11.58 1.82
N GLU A 214 10.78 11.01 1.41
CA GLU A 214 10.38 9.66 1.85
C GLU A 214 11.03 8.52 1.03
N ARG A 215 11.77 8.81 -0.06
CA ARG A 215 12.28 7.76 -0.97
C ARG A 215 13.72 7.35 -0.75
N GLU A 216 14.49 8.07 0.06
CA GLU A 216 15.90 7.75 0.31
C GLU A 216 16.08 6.72 1.44
N HIS A 217 15.05 6.42 2.23
CA HIS A 217 15.15 5.48 3.36
C HIS A 217 14.94 3.99 3.01
N GLU A 218 14.59 3.63 1.77
CA GLU A 218 14.35 2.22 1.39
C GLU A 218 15.52 1.58 0.60
N GLN A 219 16.59 2.33 0.33
CA GLN A 219 17.63 1.88 -0.59
C GLN A 219 19.07 2.10 -0.10
N GLU A 220 19.33 2.20 1.20
CA GLU A 220 20.69 2.07 1.75
C GLU A 220 20.59 1.57 3.20
N GLY A 221 20.86 0.28 3.43
CA GLY A 221 20.80 -0.31 4.76
C GLY A 221 20.76 -1.83 4.74
N SER A 222 21.86 -2.48 4.33
CA SER A 222 22.10 -3.89 4.67
C SER A 222 23.58 -4.23 4.44
N ASP A 223 24.42 -3.71 5.34
CA ASP A 223 25.65 -4.37 5.74
C ASP A 223 25.94 -3.96 7.20
N SER A 224 25.18 -4.54 8.12
CA SER A 224 25.43 -4.47 9.56
C SER A 224 24.77 -5.68 10.22
N ASP A 225 25.56 -6.34 11.05
CA ASP A 225 25.32 -7.57 11.78
C ASP A 225 24.03 -7.53 12.64
N GLU A 226 23.04 -8.37 12.31
CA GLU A 226 21.70 -8.41 12.96
C GLU A 226 21.36 -9.80 13.51
N GLY A 227 22.37 -10.51 14.03
CA GLY A 227 22.21 -11.83 14.65
C GLY A 227 21.37 -11.83 15.95
N ASP A 228 21.19 -10.68 16.60
CA ASP A 228 20.74 -10.62 18.01
C ASP A 228 19.31 -10.06 18.20
N SER A 229 18.64 -9.61 17.13
CA SER A 229 17.30 -9.00 17.23
C SER A 229 16.15 -10.02 17.16
N PHE A 230 16.43 -11.26 16.76
CA PHE A 230 15.39 -12.28 16.54
C PHE A 230 14.95 -13.01 17.83
N ASP A 231 15.84 -13.19 18.81
CA ASP A 231 15.53 -13.92 20.04
C ASP A 231 14.53 -13.18 20.94
N LYS A 232 14.49 -11.84 20.87
CA LYS A 232 13.54 -11.02 21.66
C LYS A 232 12.08 -11.11 21.21
N TYR A 233 11.81 -11.65 20.01
CA TYR A 233 10.44 -11.80 19.50
C TYR A 233 9.87 -13.22 19.68
N ALA A 234 10.70 -14.21 20.02
CA ALA A 234 10.25 -15.57 20.31
C ALA A 234 9.45 -15.65 21.62
N GLU A 235 9.73 -14.74 22.57
CA GLU A 235 9.08 -14.66 23.89
C GLU A 235 7.60 -14.24 23.82
N TYR A 236 7.18 -13.59 22.72
CA TYR A 236 5.80 -13.15 22.49
C TYR A 236 4.94 -14.15 21.69
N ASP A 237 5.51 -15.25 21.19
CA ASP A 237 4.77 -16.29 20.45
C ASP A 237 3.89 -17.14 21.39
N HIS A 238 4.23 -17.20 22.69
CA HIS A 238 3.44 -17.91 23.71
C HIS A 238 2.23 -17.09 24.23
N LEU A 239 2.12 -15.80 23.92
CA LEU A 239 1.01 -14.96 24.39
C LEU A 239 -0.25 -15.04 23.52
N VAL A 240 -0.19 -15.79 22.40
CA VAL A 240 -1.33 -16.03 21.51
C VAL A 240 -1.79 -17.48 21.68
N LEU A 241 -2.31 -17.80 22.86
CA LEU A 241 -3.05 -19.04 23.10
C LEU A 241 -4.42 -18.94 22.43
N GLY A 242 -4.59 -19.72 21.37
CA GLY A 242 -5.87 -19.94 20.71
C GLY A 242 -6.75 -20.82 21.58
N SER A 243 -7.95 -20.31 21.90
CA SER A 243 -9.08 -21.11 22.35
C SER A 243 -9.52 -22.02 21.20
N ASP A 244 -9.08 -23.28 21.23
CA ASP A 244 -9.76 -24.48 20.70
C ASP A 244 -8.91 -25.73 20.97
N GLN A 245 -8.75 -26.09 22.24
CA GLN A 245 -8.28 -27.41 22.65
C GLN A 245 -8.81 -27.64 24.07
N GLU A 246 -9.89 -28.41 24.17
CA GLU A 246 -10.36 -28.97 25.43
C GLU A 246 -9.32 -29.99 25.92
N ASP A 247 -8.65 -29.67 27.02
CA ASP A 247 -8.05 -30.65 27.91
C ASP A 247 -8.20 -30.10 29.34
N GLU A 248 -8.90 -30.88 30.17
CA GLU A 248 -9.16 -30.62 31.60
C GLU A 248 -7.84 -30.72 32.38
N GLU A 249 -7.26 -29.58 32.77
CA GLU A 249 -6.32 -29.52 33.88
C GLU A 249 -6.69 -28.35 34.81
N ASP A 250 -6.96 -28.69 36.07
CA ASP A 250 -7.28 -27.81 37.18
C ASP A 250 -6.17 -26.79 37.44
N ASP A 251 -6.42 -25.51 37.13
CA ASP A 251 -5.58 -24.40 37.60
C ASP A 251 -6.32 -23.56 38.65
N VAL A 252 -5.80 -23.67 39.87
CA VAL A 252 -6.27 -23.05 41.11
C VAL A 252 -6.14 -21.53 41.03
N LEU A 253 -7.28 -20.83 40.95
CA LEU A 253 -7.32 -19.36 41.08
C LEU A 253 -6.93 -18.95 42.51
N GLN A 254 -5.81 -18.25 42.65
CA GLN A 254 -5.40 -17.62 43.91
C GLN A 254 -6.42 -16.52 44.30
N SER A 255 -7.08 -16.70 45.45
CA SER A 255 -8.20 -15.91 45.96
C SER A 255 -7.83 -14.55 46.58
N ASP A 256 -6.59 -14.11 46.48
CA ASP A 256 -6.04 -13.09 47.40
C ASP A 256 -5.79 -11.72 46.75
N VAL A 257 -6.37 -11.44 45.57
CA VAL A 257 -6.26 -10.11 44.94
C VAL A 257 -7.59 -9.36 45.03
N ASN A 258 -7.71 -8.50 46.04
CA ASN A 258 -8.84 -7.57 46.20
C ASN A 258 -8.71 -6.39 45.21
N TYR A 259 -9.43 -6.45 44.10
CA TYR A 259 -9.42 -5.45 43.04
C TYR A 259 -10.17 -4.12 43.37
N ASN A 260 -10.70 -3.97 44.59
CA ASN A 260 -11.44 -2.78 45.02
C ASN A 260 -10.59 -1.66 45.65
N GLU A 261 -9.28 -1.85 45.86
CA GLU A 261 -8.43 -0.87 46.57
C GLU A 261 -7.61 0.07 45.67
N VAL A 262 -7.71 -0.01 44.34
CA VAL A 262 -6.82 0.74 43.41
C VAL A 262 -7.57 1.79 42.59
N THR A 263 -8.74 2.26 43.02
CA THR A 263 -9.44 3.34 42.29
C THR A 263 -10.29 4.20 43.22
N ASP A 264 -9.69 5.00 44.10
CA ASP A 264 -10.36 6.19 44.65
C ASP A 264 -9.42 7.22 45.31
N GLU A 265 -8.31 7.57 44.66
CA GLU A 265 -7.50 8.73 45.09
C GLU A 265 -7.68 9.89 44.09
N GLU A 266 -8.70 10.72 44.35
CA GLU A 266 -8.81 12.08 43.83
C GLU A 266 -7.80 12.98 44.57
N PRO A 267 -6.91 13.70 43.87
CA PRO A 267 -6.26 14.87 44.46
C PRO A 267 -7.13 16.12 44.26
N SER A 268 -7.49 16.71 45.40
CA SER A 268 -8.24 17.93 45.61
C SER A 268 -7.56 19.21 45.08
N GLU A 269 -8.42 20.20 44.85
CA GLU A 269 -8.21 21.65 44.67
C GLU A 269 -6.88 22.28 45.12
N ASP A 270 -6.43 23.22 44.27
CA ASP A 270 -6.04 24.60 44.60
C ASP A 270 -4.67 24.99 44.00
N GLU A 271 -4.70 25.77 42.91
CA GLU A 271 -3.75 26.88 42.77
C GLU A 271 -4.21 27.82 41.64
N SER A 272 -4.75 28.95 42.10
CA SER A 272 -4.93 30.21 41.38
C SER A 272 -3.62 30.71 40.78
N LEU A 273 -3.58 30.96 39.47
CA LEU A 273 -2.68 31.96 38.88
C LEU A 273 -3.38 32.71 37.74
N GLU A 274 -3.83 33.92 38.08
CA GLU A 274 -4.06 35.00 37.12
C GLU A 274 -2.71 35.47 36.57
N VAL A 275 -2.59 35.54 35.25
CA VAL A 275 -1.67 36.48 34.61
C VAL A 275 -2.31 36.98 33.33
N ASP A 276 -2.68 38.25 33.43
CA ASP A 276 -3.04 39.19 32.39
C ASP A 276 -1.82 39.51 31.51
N ASP A 277 -2.01 39.59 30.19
CA ASP A 277 -1.20 40.48 29.34
C ASP A 277 -1.97 40.76 28.04
N GLU A 278 -2.24 42.06 27.87
CA GLU A 278 -2.92 42.70 26.74
C GLU A 278 -1.99 42.84 25.52
N GLU A 279 -2.57 43.35 24.41
CA GLU A 279 -2.00 43.95 23.18
C GLU A 279 -2.78 43.39 21.97
N SER A 280 -3.86 44.03 21.52
CA SER A 280 -3.92 45.25 20.69
C SER A 280 -3.35 45.03 19.26
N ASP A 281 -4.24 44.93 18.26
CA ASP A 281 -4.35 45.93 17.17
C ASP A 281 -5.57 45.62 16.26
N SER A 282 -6.09 46.71 15.72
CA SER A 282 -7.38 47.01 15.10
C SER A 282 -7.48 46.63 13.61
N GLU A 283 -8.73 46.46 13.12
CA GLU A 283 -9.33 47.25 12.01
C GLU A 283 -10.43 46.48 11.23
N THR A 284 -11.68 46.87 11.51
CA THR A 284 -12.80 47.17 10.60
C THR A 284 -13.28 46.18 9.51
N SER A 285 -14.54 45.73 9.62
CA SER A 285 -15.66 46.35 8.86
C SER A 285 -17.00 45.65 9.13
N SER A 286 -18.00 46.50 9.34
CA SER A 286 -19.38 46.27 9.78
C SER A 286 -20.25 45.54 8.75
N ILE A 287 -21.30 44.83 9.23
CA ILE A 287 -22.72 45.14 8.94
C ILE A 287 -23.70 44.17 9.64
N ASP A 288 -24.60 44.80 10.38
CA ASP A 288 -25.97 44.49 10.84
C ASP A 288 -26.34 43.37 11.84
N GLU A 289 -27.09 43.84 12.85
CA GLU A 289 -27.73 43.23 14.04
C GLU A 289 -29.27 43.06 13.77
N PRO A 290 -30.16 42.75 14.75
CA PRO A 290 -30.46 41.56 15.57
C PRO A 290 -31.95 41.09 15.31
N PRO A 291 -32.78 40.40 16.18
CA PRO A 291 -32.58 40.01 17.58
C PRO A 291 -33.17 38.65 18.11
N LYS A 292 -32.55 38.22 19.24
CA LYS A 292 -33.11 37.76 20.55
C LYS A 292 -33.95 36.46 20.64
N LYS A 293 -33.43 35.43 21.35
CA LYS A 293 -33.54 35.11 22.81
C LYS A 293 -34.80 34.30 23.16
N LYS A 294 -34.64 33.03 23.56
CA LYS A 294 -34.58 32.48 24.95
C LYS A 294 -35.95 32.02 25.47
N GLY A 295 -36.02 30.74 25.84
CA GLY A 295 -36.94 30.21 26.82
C GLY A 295 -36.27 29.02 27.52
N LYS A 296 -35.70 29.28 28.71
CA LYS A 296 -35.43 28.24 29.71
C LYS A 296 -36.76 27.92 30.39
N ALA A 297 -37.06 26.65 30.60
CA ALA A 297 -38.00 26.21 31.61
C ALA A 297 -37.41 24.97 32.30
N GLU A 298 -37.63 24.96 33.61
CA GLU A 298 -36.94 24.19 34.62
C GLU A 298 -37.49 22.76 34.77
N ILE A 299 -36.68 21.99 35.48
CA ILE A 299 -36.88 20.62 35.93
C ILE A 299 -38.04 20.58 36.94
N SER A 300 -39.01 19.71 36.72
CA SER A 300 -39.77 19.08 37.81
C SER A 300 -39.73 17.56 37.63
N ASN A 301 -39.17 16.90 38.63
CA ASN A 301 -39.08 15.46 38.75
C ASN A 301 -40.45 14.92 39.19
N GLU A 302 -41.03 14.00 38.42
CA GLU A 302 -41.99 13.05 38.96
C GLU A 302 -41.86 11.71 38.21
N THR A 303 -41.45 10.71 38.97
CA THR A 303 -41.15 9.35 38.53
C THR A 303 -42.45 8.59 38.30
N VAL A 304 -42.87 8.48 37.04
CA VAL A 304 -43.92 7.52 36.63
C VAL A 304 -43.22 6.27 36.11
N TYR A 305 -43.27 5.21 36.91
CA TYR A 305 -42.79 3.88 36.53
C TYR A 305 -43.78 3.27 35.52
N ASN A 306 -43.45 3.30 34.23
CA ASN A 306 -44.16 2.53 33.20
C ASN A 306 -43.66 1.08 33.23
N LEU A 307 -44.29 0.25 34.05
CA LEU A 307 -44.15 -1.21 33.93
C LEU A 307 -45.00 -1.68 32.73
N PRO A 308 -44.43 -2.41 31.76
CA PRO A 308 -45.23 -2.96 30.68
C PRO A 308 -46.23 -4.00 31.21
N GLU A 309 -47.48 -3.88 30.80
CA GLU A 309 -48.55 -4.84 31.13
C GLU A 309 -48.14 -6.24 30.66
N LEU A 310 -48.26 -7.24 31.55
CA LEU A 310 -48.10 -8.64 31.18
C LEU A 310 -49.19 -9.02 30.18
N ALA A 311 -48.83 -9.14 28.90
CA ALA A 311 -49.69 -9.78 27.91
C ALA A 311 -49.83 -11.28 28.26
N SER A 312 -50.89 -11.60 28.99
CA SER A 312 -51.36 -12.98 29.18
C SER A 312 -51.92 -13.49 27.86
N GLY A 313 -51.06 -14.16 27.08
CA GLY A 313 -51.42 -14.83 25.82
C GLY A 313 -51.28 -16.34 25.95
N TYR A 314 -52.34 -16.99 26.43
CA TYR A 314 -52.52 -18.44 26.42
C TYR A 314 -52.59 -18.94 24.97
N TYR A 315 -51.60 -19.70 24.51
CA TYR A 315 -51.65 -20.39 23.21
C TYR A 315 -52.38 -21.73 23.36
N SER A 316 -53.69 -21.71 23.13
CA SER A 316 -54.45 -22.93 22.91
C SER A 316 -54.19 -23.42 21.49
N GLY A 317 -53.54 -24.58 21.37
CA GLY A 317 -53.39 -25.27 20.09
C GLY A 317 -54.75 -25.65 19.49
N GLY A 318 -54.92 -25.37 18.21
CA GLY A 318 -56.07 -25.82 17.43
C GLY A 318 -56.23 -25.10 16.09
N SER A 319 -55.97 -25.84 15.01
CA SER A 319 -56.35 -25.59 13.61
C SER A 319 -55.44 -24.71 12.76
N ASP A 320 -54.61 -25.38 11.95
CA ASP A 320 -54.63 -25.35 10.47
C ASP A 320 -55.34 -24.15 9.84
N ASP A 321 -54.57 -23.19 9.30
CA ASP A 321 -54.83 -22.54 8.02
C ASP A 321 -53.58 -21.78 7.55
N GLU A 322 -53.27 -21.97 6.28
CA GLU A 322 -52.10 -21.48 5.55
C GLU A 322 -52.24 -19.98 5.28
N ASP A 323 -51.35 -19.12 5.79
CA ASP A 323 -51.08 -17.79 5.23
C ASP A 323 -49.73 -17.24 5.77
N GLU A 324 -48.67 -17.48 5.01
CA GLU A 324 -47.34 -16.87 5.21
C GLU A 324 -47.31 -15.44 4.63
N GLU A 325 -47.85 -14.46 5.36
CA GLU A 325 -47.63 -13.04 5.07
C GLU A 325 -46.90 -12.30 6.22
N ASP A 326 -45.60 -12.08 5.98
CA ASP A 326 -44.80 -10.92 6.40
C ASP A 326 -44.87 -10.47 7.89
N VAL A 327 -44.41 -11.35 8.79
CA VAL A 327 -44.23 -11.09 10.24
C VAL A 327 -43.25 -9.94 10.54
N ASP A 328 -42.47 -9.48 9.56
CA ASP A 328 -41.41 -8.47 9.73
C ASP A 328 -41.91 -7.00 9.64
N ASN A 329 -43.20 -6.77 9.39
CA ASN A 329 -43.76 -5.42 9.21
C ASN A 329 -44.58 -4.90 10.40
N ASP A 330 -44.51 -5.56 11.56
CA ASP A 330 -45.21 -5.10 12.75
C ASP A 330 -44.51 -3.86 13.35
N LYS A 331 -45.28 -2.77 13.51
CA LYS A 331 -44.78 -1.43 13.86
C LYS A 331 -44.15 -1.42 15.26
N VAL A 332 -44.63 -2.29 16.13
CA VAL A 332 -44.17 -2.46 17.52
C VAL A 332 -42.79 -3.11 17.57
N VAL A 333 -42.53 -4.09 16.70
CA VAL A 333 -41.22 -4.79 16.62
C VAL A 333 -40.13 -3.83 16.15
N ARG A 334 -40.42 -2.97 15.14
CA ARG A 334 -39.46 -1.98 14.62
C ARG A 334 -39.01 -0.93 15.64
N GLU A 335 -39.89 -0.52 16.54
CA GLU A 335 -39.54 0.44 17.60
C GLU A 335 -38.68 -0.21 18.69
N LEU A 336 -38.91 -1.50 19.00
CA LEU A 336 -38.11 -2.28 19.94
C LEU A 336 -36.75 -2.73 19.36
N THR A 337 -36.64 -2.93 18.04
CA THR A 337 -35.43 -3.45 17.39
C THR A 337 -34.56 -2.38 16.71
N GLN A 338 -34.49 -1.15 17.24
CA GLN A 338 -33.61 -0.14 16.63
C GLN A 338 -32.14 -0.64 16.59
N PRO A 339 -31.54 -0.77 15.40
CA PRO A 339 -30.18 -1.28 15.29
C PRO A 339 -29.20 -0.30 15.93
N ARG A 340 -28.39 -0.80 16.87
CA ARG A 340 -27.36 0.01 17.56
C ARG A 340 -26.47 0.70 16.53
N LYS A 341 -26.36 2.03 16.62
CA LYS A 341 -25.48 2.82 15.76
C LYS A 341 -24.04 2.33 15.91
N ASN A 342 -23.45 1.91 14.79
CA ASN A 342 -22.06 1.49 14.74
C ASN A 342 -21.14 2.57 15.34
N ARG A 343 -20.29 2.15 16.28
CA ARG A 343 -19.29 3.02 16.89
C ARG A 343 -18.41 3.60 15.78
N ARG A 344 -18.25 4.93 15.77
CA ARG A 344 -17.43 5.62 14.78
C ARG A 344 -15.98 5.11 14.83
N GLY A 345 -15.38 4.86 13.66
CA GLY A 345 -14.03 4.32 13.54
C GLY A 345 -12.95 5.24 14.13
N GLN A 346 -11.77 4.67 14.41
CA GLN A 346 -10.68 5.33 15.15
C GLN A 346 -10.25 6.68 14.54
N ARG A 347 -10.10 6.75 13.21
CA ARG A 347 -9.75 8.00 12.52
C ARG A 347 -10.77 9.10 12.73
N ALA A 348 -12.05 8.74 12.76
CA ALA A 348 -13.13 9.69 12.94
C ALA A 348 -13.32 10.08 14.41
N ARG A 349 -12.85 9.26 15.37
CA ARG A 349 -12.70 9.64 16.78
C ARG A 349 -11.52 10.59 16.97
N GLN A 350 -10.36 10.28 16.39
CA GLN A 350 -9.19 11.17 16.38
C GLN A 350 -9.50 12.54 15.75
N LYS A 351 -10.27 12.58 14.66
CA LYS A 351 -10.76 13.84 14.07
C LYS A 351 -11.69 14.63 14.99
N ILE A 352 -12.51 13.97 15.82
CA ILE A 352 -13.31 14.67 16.84
C ILE A 352 -12.38 15.26 17.89
N TRP A 353 -11.43 14.47 18.38
CA TRP A 353 -10.50 14.91 19.41
C TRP A 353 -9.60 16.04 18.93
N ALA A 354 -9.10 15.98 17.71
CA ALA A 354 -8.36 17.08 17.10
C ALA A 354 -9.22 18.34 16.93
N LYS A 355 -10.53 18.20 16.66
CA LYS A 355 -11.45 19.34 16.63
C LYS A 355 -11.79 19.89 18.02
N LYS A 356 -11.80 19.03 19.05
CA LYS A 356 -12.13 19.40 20.43
C LYS A 356 -10.96 20.04 21.18
N TYR A 357 -9.76 19.48 21.02
CA TYR A 357 -8.57 19.83 21.80
C TYR A 357 -7.46 20.44 20.93
N GLY A 358 -7.68 20.58 19.62
CA GLY A 358 -6.72 21.22 18.72
C GLY A 358 -5.33 20.57 18.82
N LYS A 359 -4.33 21.40 19.14
CA LYS A 359 -2.91 21.01 19.28
C LYS A 359 -2.65 20.16 20.54
N GLU A 360 -3.52 20.22 21.54
CA GLU A 360 -3.40 19.48 22.81
C GLU A 360 -4.00 18.07 22.75
N ALA A 361 -4.55 17.66 21.60
CA ALA A 361 -5.05 16.31 21.46
C ALA A 361 -3.91 15.30 21.69
N LYS A 362 -4.11 14.33 22.60
CA LYS A 362 -3.08 13.35 23.01
C LYS A 362 -2.33 12.68 21.85
N HIS A 363 -3.03 12.36 20.75
CA HIS A 363 -2.39 11.78 19.56
C HIS A 363 -1.47 12.78 18.81
N ILE A 364 -1.82 14.06 18.80
CA ILE A 364 -1.01 15.12 18.19
C ILE A 364 0.22 15.39 19.06
N LEU A 365 0.06 15.46 20.39
CA LEU A 365 1.19 15.57 21.33
C LEU A 365 2.17 14.40 21.19
N LYS A 366 1.67 13.15 21.20
CA LYS A 366 2.49 11.95 20.99
C LYS A 366 3.23 11.96 19.65
N HIS A 367 2.60 12.51 18.61
CA HIS A 367 3.23 12.66 17.30
C HIS A 367 4.35 13.71 17.33
N HIS A 368 4.15 14.84 18.00
CA HIS A 368 5.18 15.85 18.20
C HIS A 368 6.37 15.34 19.02
N GLU A 369 6.12 14.61 20.11
CA GLU A 369 7.17 13.98 20.91
C GLU A 369 8.02 13.01 20.09
N ARG A 370 7.38 12.19 19.25
CA ARG A 370 8.11 11.26 18.36
C ARG A 370 9.02 11.99 17.36
N ILE A 371 8.55 13.11 16.80
CA ILE A 371 9.37 13.92 15.88
C ILE A 371 10.53 14.58 16.63
N LYS A 372 10.31 15.06 17.85
CA LYS A 372 11.37 15.66 18.68
C LYS A 372 12.44 14.64 19.04
N SER A 373 12.05 13.44 19.50
CA SER A 373 13.02 12.39 19.84
C SER A 373 13.80 11.91 18.62
N GLU A 374 13.15 11.77 17.46
CA GLU A 374 13.84 11.42 16.20
C GLU A 374 14.85 12.49 15.78
N ARG A 375 14.52 13.78 15.96
CA ARG A 375 15.44 14.90 15.70
C ARG A 375 16.65 14.87 16.64
N GLU A 376 16.42 14.63 17.93
CA GLU A 376 17.50 14.53 18.93
C GLU A 376 18.44 13.36 18.64
N ILE A 377 17.89 12.20 18.23
CA ILE A 377 18.69 11.04 17.83
C ILE A 377 19.57 11.38 16.62
N ARG A 378 19.00 12.01 15.58
CA ARG A 378 19.75 12.42 14.39
C ARG A 378 20.85 13.44 14.71
N GLN A 379 20.60 14.34 15.65
CA GLN A 379 21.60 15.32 16.09
C GLN A 379 22.75 14.64 16.85
N LYS A 380 22.45 13.73 17.79
CA LYS A 380 23.46 12.95 18.51
C LYS A 380 24.32 12.11 17.57
N GLU A 381 23.71 11.47 16.57
CA GLU A 381 24.44 10.69 15.56
C GLU A 381 25.36 11.57 14.71
N PHE A 382 24.95 12.80 14.41
CA PHE A 382 25.80 13.77 13.71
C PHE A 382 27.00 14.20 14.57
N GLU A 383 26.77 14.54 15.84
CA GLU A 383 27.82 14.92 16.80
C GLU A 383 28.83 13.77 17.02
N GLU A 384 28.35 12.53 17.11
CA GLU A 384 29.21 11.34 17.19
C GLU A 384 30.06 11.16 15.93
N ARG A 385 29.48 11.42 14.75
CA ARG A 385 30.19 11.34 13.47
C ARG A 385 31.26 12.41 13.35
N GLU A 386 31.00 13.64 13.81
CA GLU A 386 32.02 14.70 13.86
C GLU A 386 33.13 14.37 14.85
N ARG A 387 32.79 13.95 16.07
CA ARG A 387 33.78 13.53 17.08
C ARG A 387 34.69 12.42 16.55
N LYS A 388 34.14 11.46 15.81
CA LYS A 388 34.92 10.37 15.18
C LYS A 388 35.83 10.89 14.07
N ARG A 389 35.39 11.87 13.28
CA ARG A 389 36.23 12.52 12.25
C ARG A 389 37.37 13.32 12.87
N GLU A 390 37.09 14.08 13.92
CA GLU A 390 38.08 14.87 14.65
C GLU A 390 39.13 13.97 15.33
N LEU A 391 38.71 12.89 16.00
CA LEU A 391 39.64 11.91 16.59
C LEU A 391 40.52 11.27 15.51
N LYS A 392 39.96 10.93 14.35
CA LYS A 392 40.71 10.37 13.23
C LYS A 392 41.70 11.40 12.65
N ALA A 393 41.31 12.66 12.54
CA ALA A 393 42.18 13.74 12.10
C ALA A 393 43.34 13.96 13.09
N LYS A 394 43.05 14.00 14.39
CA LYS A 394 44.06 14.13 15.46
C LYS A 394 45.03 12.95 15.48
N MET A 395 44.54 11.72 15.30
CA MET A 395 45.40 10.53 15.18
C MET A 395 46.29 10.56 13.93
N LEU A 396 45.78 11.11 12.83
CA LEU A 396 46.56 11.29 11.61
C LEU A 396 47.62 12.39 11.78
N GLU A 397 47.26 13.49 12.44
CA GLU A 397 48.17 14.58 12.78
C GLU A 397 49.27 14.11 13.75
N GLU A 398 48.93 13.32 14.77
CA GLU A 398 49.89 12.73 15.70
C GLU A 398 50.84 11.75 15.00
N LYS A 399 50.35 10.97 14.02
CA LYS A 399 51.19 10.12 13.16
C LYS A 399 52.05 10.90 12.17
N GLN A 400 51.62 12.11 11.80
CA GLN A 400 52.38 13.01 10.91
C GLN A 400 53.32 13.95 11.68
N LYS A 401 53.21 14.06 13.01
CA LYS A 401 54.20 14.75 13.83
C LYS A 401 55.53 14.02 13.69
N PRO A 402 56.58 14.67 13.15
CA PRO A 402 57.86 14.03 12.94
C PRO A 402 58.47 13.69 14.30
N THR A 403 58.46 12.41 14.65
CA THR A 403 59.34 11.88 15.70
C THR A 403 60.76 12.11 15.21
N GLY A 404 61.52 12.94 15.92
CA GLY A 404 62.75 13.61 15.44
C GLY A 404 63.92 12.70 15.09
N ALA A 405 63.81 11.96 13.99
CA ALA A 405 64.90 11.17 13.40
C ALA A 405 65.06 11.35 11.89
N ASN A 406 64.24 12.18 11.21
CA ASN A 406 64.42 12.51 9.79
C ASN A 406 63.90 13.93 9.47
N THR A 407 64.51 14.94 10.08
CA THR A 407 64.37 16.34 9.66
C THR A 407 65.60 16.73 8.83
N GLU A 408 65.62 16.29 7.57
CA GLU A 408 66.49 16.89 6.55
C GLU A 408 65.56 17.53 5.50
N PRO A 409 65.67 18.84 5.23
CA PRO A 409 64.79 19.51 4.27
C PRO A 409 65.13 18.99 2.87
N LEU A 410 64.18 18.29 2.22
CA LEU A 410 64.30 17.97 0.81
C LEU A 410 64.32 19.29 0.02
N GLY A 411 65.50 19.65 -0.47
CA GLY A 411 65.77 20.88 -1.20
C GLY A 411 64.92 21.05 -2.47
N GLU A 412 64.82 22.30 -2.89
CA GLU A 412 64.06 22.79 -4.04
C GLU A 412 64.38 21.99 -5.32
N ARG A 413 63.39 21.28 -5.87
CA ARG A 413 63.53 20.57 -7.14
C ARG A 413 63.41 21.55 -8.30
N LYS A 414 64.57 21.84 -8.89
CA LYS A 414 64.73 22.51 -10.18
C LYS A 414 64.10 21.70 -11.32
N SER A 415 63.69 22.46 -12.32
CA SER A 415 62.93 22.05 -13.49
C SER A 415 63.77 21.34 -14.56
N THR A 416 63.13 20.30 -15.13
CA THR A 416 63.17 19.82 -16.53
C THR A 416 64.28 18.87 -17.04
N VAL A 417 63.78 17.79 -17.69
CA VAL A 417 64.30 16.99 -18.85
C VAL A 417 65.06 15.67 -18.59
N THR A 418 64.28 14.58 -18.66
CA THR A 418 64.50 13.22 -19.23
C THR A 418 65.71 12.36 -18.83
N ARG A 419 65.46 11.22 -18.13
CA ARG A 419 65.38 9.86 -18.75
C ARG A 419 65.02 8.76 -17.72
N THR A 420 63.85 8.18 -17.95
CA THR A 420 63.47 6.75 -17.83
C THR A 420 63.94 5.93 -16.61
N VAL A 421 63.05 5.83 -15.61
CA VAL A 421 62.88 4.61 -14.80
C VAL A 421 61.38 4.29 -14.77
N HIS A 422 61.02 3.10 -15.26
CA HIS A 422 59.66 2.58 -15.30
C HIS A 422 59.09 2.45 -13.88
N VAL A 423 58.15 3.33 -13.55
CA VAL A 423 57.14 3.09 -12.50
C VAL A 423 55.85 2.86 -13.26
N GLU A 424 55.31 1.66 -13.16
CA GLU A 424 54.01 1.33 -13.76
C GLU A 424 52.94 2.24 -13.15
N GLU A 425 52.53 3.22 -13.94
CA GLU A 425 51.33 4.01 -13.70
C GLU A 425 50.17 3.02 -13.67
N LYS A 426 49.58 2.83 -12.50
CA LYS A 426 48.34 2.08 -12.33
C LYS A 426 47.35 2.62 -13.37
N GLN A 427 47.05 1.77 -14.35
CA GLN A 427 46.07 2.07 -15.39
C GLN A 427 44.79 2.54 -14.70
N ILE A 428 44.47 3.81 -14.90
CA ILE A 428 43.23 4.39 -14.45
C ILE A 428 42.11 3.56 -15.09
N HIS A 429 41.26 2.97 -14.24
CA HIS A 429 40.21 2.09 -14.72
C HIS A 429 39.32 2.85 -15.74
N PRO A 430 38.91 2.26 -16.87
CA PRO A 430 38.21 2.95 -17.96
C PRO A 430 36.92 3.66 -17.52
N SER A 431 36.30 3.22 -16.42
CA SER A 431 35.15 3.90 -15.81
C SER A 431 35.48 5.30 -15.26
N TRP A 432 36.71 5.54 -14.83
CA TRP A 432 37.12 6.82 -14.27
C TRP A 432 37.47 7.84 -15.36
N GLU A 433 38.11 7.41 -16.45
CA GLU A 433 38.27 8.23 -17.66
C GLU A 433 36.92 8.59 -18.27
N ALA A 434 35.98 7.65 -18.35
CA ALA A 434 34.63 7.90 -18.84
C ALA A 434 33.89 8.96 -18.00
N LYS A 435 34.00 8.88 -16.66
CA LYS A 435 33.40 9.86 -15.76
C LYS A 435 34.03 11.25 -15.91
N LYS A 436 35.35 11.32 -16.03
CA LYS A 436 36.07 12.59 -16.24
C LYS A 436 35.74 13.23 -17.59
N GLN A 437 35.59 12.41 -18.64
CA GLN A 437 35.16 12.88 -19.96
C GLN A 437 33.69 13.32 -19.99
N ALA A 438 32.80 12.63 -19.29
CA ALA A 438 31.40 13.03 -19.17
C ALA A 438 31.26 14.38 -18.45
N GLU A 439 32.02 14.59 -17.38
CA GLU A 439 32.03 15.86 -16.65
C GLU A 439 32.59 17.01 -17.50
N ALA A 440 33.66 16.77 -18.27
CA ALA A 440 34.21 17.74 -19.21
C ALA A 440 33.20 18.11 -20.32
N LYS A 441 32.45 17.13 -20.84
CA LYS A 441 31.39 17.36 -21.84
C LYS A 441 30.24 18.18 -21.28
N MET A 442 29.81 17.90 -20.04
CA MET A 442 28.73 18.64 -19.38
C MET A 442 29.11 20.10 -19.09
N LYS A 443 30.37 20.36 -18.70
CA LYS A 443 30.88 21.73 -18.50
C LYS A 443 30.95 22.55 -19.79
N ASN A 444 31.07 21.90 -20.96
CA ASN A 444 31.20 22.57 -22.25
C ASN A 444 29.86 22.77 -22.99
N THR A 445 28.76 22.18 -22.49
CA THR A 445 27.41 22.42 -23.03
C THR A 445 26.78 23.67 -22.43
N LYS A 446 26.62 24.72 -23.25
CA LYS A 446 25.86 25.93 -22.89
C LYS A 446 24.37 25.58 -22.73
N PHE A 447 23.77 25.97 -21.61
CA PHE A 447 22.35 25.77 -21.30
C PHE A 447 21.45 26.45 -22.35
N GLN A 448 20.61 25.68 -23.05
CA GLN A 448 19.69 26.14 -24.12
C GLN A 448 18.23 26.24 -23.65
N GLY A 449 17.97 26.23 -22.34
CA GLY A 449 16.62 26.35 -21.80
C GLY A 449 16.09 27.77 -21.91
N LYS A 450 14.94 27.96 -22.58
CA LYS A 450 14.19 29.23 -22.51
C LYS A 450 13.52 29.33 -21.14
N LYS A 451 13.83 30.40 -20.40
CA LYS A 451 13.18 30.74 -19.12
C LYS A 451 11.73 31.13 -19.40
N ILE A 452 10.77 30.38 -18.86
CA ILE A 452 9.35 30.72 -18.90
C ILE A 452 9.10 31.68 -17.73
N THR A 453 8.75 32.92 -18.02
CA THR A 453 8.19 33.86 -17.04
C THR A 453 6.67 33.76 -17.12
N PHE A 454 6.01 33.55 -15.99
CA PHE A 454 4.55 33.59 -15.89
C PHE A 454 4.14 35.04 -15.54
N GLU A 455 3.24 35.63 -16.33
CA GLU A 455 2.54 36.89 -16.01
C GLU A 455 1.43 36.67 -14.98
#